data_AF-A0AAD8Y8C3-F1
#
_entry.id   AF-A0AAD8Y8C3-F1
#
_cell.length_a   1.000
_cell.length_b   1.000
_cell.length_c   1.000
_cell.angle_alpha   90.00
_cell.angle_beta   90.00
_cell.angle_gamma   90.00
#
_symmetry.space_group_name_H-M   'P 1'
#
loop_
_entity.id
_entity.type
_entity.pdbx_description
1 polymer ?
#
loop_
_entity_poly.entity_id
_entity_poly.type
_entity_poly.pdbx_seq_one_letter_code
_entity_poly.pdbx_strand_id
1 'polypeptide(L)'
;ALDENSAASTNERSAAIIGNEWATLDFGDIEKELAIKLKDEDIERVLQCIDAVNKVKRLKLANCVNITGAGLEPLWGSLIIEQIDLSLVGEHQSPKIYPEPSISCNHVLPILDTIIATEGCALRHLQFPLVWLQEPSTDSEFHQFLQRYNQMWANRGTISCLECNKGLPVGSGSRNEWIGTDTHGPEYGQQYSTCYGCFKHYCYDCKMNICSTCQMDYCDDCTKMSDCQVCGDSHCNDCYEHECHECDEKICSKCVEEQLCHKCGDCDRVFCSECSNFEPGTISCEECSNNSCDDCLLRRFLQGEQDCAECNKIIFPLIVRESMVSKGLKEEVESLKAENEELKREIKELRSRNWN
;
A
#
# COMPACT_ATOMS: atom_id res chain seq x y z
N ALA A 1 43.87 35.67 -39.24
CA ALA A 1 42.72 34.79 -39.04
C ALA A 1 42.92 34.14 -37.68
N LEU A 2 42.29 34.71 -36.66
CA LEU A 2 42.34 34.25 -35.28
C LEU A 2 40.93 33.71 -34.99
N ASP A 3 40.84 32.44 -34.63
CA ASP A 3 39.59 31.76 -34.28
C ASP A 3 39.21 32.13 -32.84
N GLU A 4 38.26 33.06 -32.72
CA GLU A 4 37.44 33.26 -31.53
C GLU A 4 36.14 32.45 -31.71
N ASN A 5 36.09 31.21 -31.20
CA ASN A 5 34.82 30.51 -30.93
C ASN A 5 35.05 29.20 -30.16
N SER A 6 35.35 29.29 -28.87
CA SER A 6 35.36 28.10 -27.99
C SER A 6 35.11 28.48 -26.52
N ALA A 7 34.09 29.30 -26.25
CA ALA A 7 33.69 29.64 -24.89
C ALA A 7 32.16 29.54 -24.65
N ALA A 8 31.44 28.81 -25.51
CA ALA A 8 30.02 28.54 -25.35
C ALA A 8 29.75 27.04 -25.53
N SER A 9 30.07 26.20 -24.54
CA SER A 9 29.64 24.79 -24.57
C SER A 9 29.76 24.04 -23.23
N THR A 10 30.18 24.67 -22.12
CA THR A 10 30.29 23.97 -20.83
C THR A 10 29.18 24.32 -19.83
N ASN A 11 28.49 25.46 -19.97
CA ASN A 11 27.40 25.82 -19.05
C ASN A 11 26.03 25.22 -19.41
N GLU A 12 25.78 24.85 -20.68
CA GLU A 12 24.48 24.29 -21.08
C GLU A 12 24.36 22.79 -20.77
N ARG A 13 25.49 22.07 -20.68
CA ARG A 13 25.48 20.63 -20.34
C ARG A 13 25.30 20.34 -18.84
N SER A 14 25.65 21.29 -17.97
CA SER A 14 25.42 21.15 -16.52
C SER A 14 23.97 21.42 -16.10
N ALA A 15 23.22 22.21 -16.88
CA ALA A 15 21.81 22.48 -16.61
C ALA A 15 20.88 21.31 -17.00
N ALA A 16 21.30 20.46 -17.94
CA ALA A 16 20.51 19.31 -18.39
C ALA A 16 20.55 18.10 -17.43
N ILE A 17 21.47 18.08 -16.45
CA ILE A 17 21.58 17.03 -15.43
C ILE A 17 20.82 17.41 -14.14
N ILE A 18 20.46 18.70 -13.99
CA ILE A 18 19.68 19.22 -12.85
C ILE A 18 18.29 19.63 -13.36
N GLY A 19 17.69 18.77 -14.17
CA GLY A 19 16.39 19.03 -14.79
C GLY A 19 15.25 18.53 -13.91
N ASN A 20 14.53 19.42 -13.22
CA ASN A 20 13.26 19.13 -12.51
C ASN A 20 13.23 17.94 -11.51
N GLU A 21 14.36 17.30 -11.19
CA GLU A 21 14.40 16.07 -10.37
C GLU A 21 13.89 16.29 -8.94
N TRP A 22 13.93 17.52 -8.42
CA TRP A 22 13.52 17.83 -7.05
C TRP A 22 12.04 18.19 -6.87
N ALA A 23 11.23 18.06 -7.93
CA ALA A 23 9.79 18.31 -7.81
C ALA A 23 9.12 17.38 -6.78
N THR A 24 9.68 16.19 -6.57
CA THR A 24 9.26 15.25 -5.53
C THR A 24 10.47 14.90 -4.67
N LEU A 25 10.33 15.08 -3.35
CA LEU A 25 11.27 14.58 -2.36
C LEU A 25 10.55 13.50 -1.55
N ASP A 26 10.88 12.24 -1.83
CA ASP A 26 10.29 11.07 -1.19
C ASP A 26 11.37 10.29 -0.43
N PHE A 27 11.22 10.20 0.89
CA PHE A 27 12.13 9.43 1.74
C PHE A 27 11.85 7.91 1.70
N GLY A 28 10.77 7.49 1.03
CA GLY A 28 10.46 6.08 0.79
C GLY A 28 11.45 5.38 -0.14
N ASP A 29 12.14 6.15 -0.99
CA ASP A 29 13.18 5.65 -1.90
C ASP A 29 14.52 5.36 -1.19
N ILE A 30 14.64 5.73 0.09
CA ILE A 30 15.82 5.48 0.91
C ILE A 30 15.62 4.19 1.71
N GLU A 31 16.69 3.41 1.89
CA GLU A 31 16.68 2.23 2.77
C GLU A 31 16.08 2.56 4.13
N LYS A 32 15.12 1.76 4.59
CA LYS A 32 14.35 2.00 5.81
C LYS A 32 15.26 2.20 7.03
N GLU A 33 16.34 1.44 7.13
CA GLU A 33 17.33 1.52 8.21
C GLU A 33 18.12 2.82 8.22
N LEU A 34 18.23 3.50 7.08
CA LEU A 34 18.84 4.83 6.96
C LEU A 34 17.81 5.92 7.26
N ALA A 35 16.60 5.83 6.70
CA ALA A 35 15.53 6.80 6.94
C ALA A 35 15.19 6.93 8.43
N ILE A 36 15.14 5.80 9.16
CA ILE A 36 14.92 5.79 10.61
C ILE A 36 16.01 6.55 11.38
N LYS A 37 17.25 6.65 10.86
CA LYS A 37 18.36 7.35 11.54
C LYS A 37 18.35 8.85 11.31
N LEU A 38 17.57 9.35 10.35
CA LEU A 38 17.50 10.77 10.02
C LEU A 38 16.86 11.56 11.16
N LYS A 39 17.41 12.74 11.41
CA LYS A 39 16.91 13.70 12.39
C LYS A 39 16.52 15.01 11.71
N ASP A 40 15.91 15.90 12.48
CA ASP A 40 15.50 17.23 11.99
C ASP A 40 16.66 17.98 11.34
N GLU A 41 17.89 17.91 11.87
CA GLU A 41 19.06 18.59 11.27
C GLU A 41 19.43 18.03 9.89
N ASP A 42 19.20 16.74 9.65
CA ASP A 42 19.45 16.10 8.36
C ASP A 42 18.40 16.53 7.34
N ILE A 43 17.12 16.51 7.74
CA ILE A 43 16.00 16.94 6.89
C ILE A 43 16.14 18.43 6.52
N GLU A 44 16.44 19.28 7.50
CA GLU A 44 16.63 20.71 7.29
C GLU A 44 17.74 20.97 6.26
N ARG A 45 18.90 20.31 6.42
CA ARG A 45 20.02 20.43 5.48
C ARG A 45 19.64 19.99 4.08
N VAL A 46 18.92 18.88 3.93
CA VAL A 46 18.47 18.42 2.60
C VAL A 46 17.55 19.45 1.97
N LEU A 47 16.53 19.93 2.70
CA LEU A 47 15.56 20.90 2.18
C LEU A 47 16.22 22.24 1.81
N GLN A 48 17.19 22.71 2.60
CA GLN A 48 17.99 23.90 2.28
C GLN A 48 18.87 23.69 1.05
N CYS A 49 19.60 22.56 0.97
CA CYS A 49 20.51 22.27 -0.14
C CYS A 49 19.78 22.26 -1.49
N ILE A 50 18.54 21.76 -1.53
CA ILE A 50 17.76 21.67 -2.77
C ILE A 50 16.90 22.90 -3.04
N ASP A 51 16.86 23.88 -2.12
CA ASP A 51 15.95 25.04 -2.18
C ASP A 51 14.48 24.59 -2.26
N ALA A 52 14.08 23.75 -1.28
CA ALA A 52 12.80 23.06 -1.29
C ALA A 52 11.59 24.00 -1.35
N VAL A 53 11.67 25.16 -0.70
CA VAL A 53 10.59 26.17 -0.70
C VAL A 53 10.17 26.59 -2.12
N ASN A 54 11.10 26.58 -3.07
CA ASN A 54 10.90 27.01 -4.46
C ASN A 54 10.91 25.86 -5.48
N LYS A 55 11.33 24.64 -5.08
CA LYS A 55 11.49 23.52 -6.03
C LYS A 55 10.69 22.26 -5.71
N VAL A 56 10.39 21.99 -4.44
CA VAL A 56 9.68 20.78 -4.02
C VAL A 56 8.17 21.00 -4.09
N LYS A 57 7.50 20.20 -4.92
CA LYS A 57 6.04 20.17 -5.04
C LYS A 57 5.42 19.06 -4.17
N ARG A 58 6.15 17.97 -3.95
CA ARG A 58 5.69 16.82 -3.15
C ARG A 58 6.75 16.47 -2.13
N LEU A 59 6.38 16.52 -0.86
CA LEU A 59 7.22 16.04 0.24
C LEU A 59 6.56 14.83 0.88
N LYS A 60 7.26 13.70 0.96
CA LYS A 60 6.81 12.52 1.70
C LYS A 60 7.89 12.06 2.65
N LEU A 61 7.56 12.00 3.94
CA LEU A 61 8.50 11.70 5.02
C LEU A 61 8.49 10.21 5.41
N ALA A 62 8.25 9.32 4.45
CA ALA A 62 8.17 7.88 4.67
C ALA A 62 9.39 7.37 5.44
N ASN A 63 9.15 6.54 6.45
CA ASN A 63 10.14 5.93 7.35
C ASN A 63 10.96 6.91 8.24
N CYS A 64 10.78 8.23 8.14
CA CYS A 64 11.47 9.23 8.97
C CYS A 64 10.87 9.35 10.38
N VAL A 65 10.77 8.24 11.11
CA VAL A 65 10.01 8.14 12.38
C VAL A 65 10.60 8.93 13.56
N ASN A 66 11.89 9.32 13.48
CA ASN A 66 12.63 9.97 14.57
C ASN A 66 12.71 11.50 14.45
N ILE A 67 12.02 12.10 13.48
CA ILE A 67 11.96 13.57 13.35
C ILE A 67 10.90 14.14 14.28
N THR A 68 11.13 15.36 14.78
CA THR A 68 10.12 16.09 15.56
C THR A 68 9.27 17.00 14.69
N GLY A 69 9.72 17.28 13.47
CA GLY A 69 9.10 18.19 12.51
C GLY A 69 9.78 19.56 12.44
N ALA A 70 10.70 19.87 13.37
CA ALA A 70 11.49 21.11 13.34
C ALA A 70 12.32 21.24 12.06
N GLY A 71 12.78 20.12 11.49
CA GLY A 71 13.56 20.10 10.25
C GLY A 71 12.78 20.56 9.01
N LEU A 72 11.46 20.74 9.12
CA LEU A 72 10.60 21.22 8.02
C LEU A 72 10.59 22.75 7.88
N GLU A 73 11.26 23.50 8.77
CA GLU A 73 11.33 24.97 8.74
C GLU A 73 11.68 25.55 7.36
N PRO A 74 12.56 24.94 6.54
CA PRO A 74 12.86 25.47 5.20
C PRO A 74 11.67 25.52 4.24
N LEU A 75 10.52 24.90 4.54
CA LEU A 75 9.29 24.99 3.73
C LEU A 75 8.40 26.20 4.06
N TRP A 76 8.80 27.00 5.04
CA TRP A 76 8.02 28.15 5.52
C TRP A 76 7.58 29.07 4.38
N GLY A 77 6.27 29.29 4.26
CA GLY A 77 5.68 30.14 3.22
C GLY A 77 5.82 29.63 1.79
N SER A 78 6.07 28.33 1.57
CA SER A 78 6.15 27.78 0.22
C SER A 78 4.86 28.02 -0.56
N LEU A 79 5.01 28.58 -1.77
CA LEU A 79 3.91 28.82 -2.70
C LEU A 79 3.65 27.64 -3.65
N ILE A 80 4.65 26.78 -3.84
CA ILE A 80 4.66 25.78 -4.91
C ILE A 80 4.39 24.35 -4.42
N ILE A 81 4.44 24.11 -3.11
CA ILE A 81 4.19 22.80 -2.55
C ILE A 81 2.72 22.40 -2.75
N GLU A 82 2.50 21.23 -3.35
CA GLU A 82 1.20 20.66 -3.71
C GLU A 82 0.79 19.55 -2.73
N GLN A 83 1.74 18.79 -2.20
CA GLN A 83 1.51 17.69 -1.24
C GLN A 83 2.55 17.68 -0.13
N ILE A 84 2.07 17.49 1.10
CA ILE A 84 2.89 17.14 2.25
C ILE A 84 2.30 15.89 2.88
N ASP A 85 3.08 14.81 2.90
CA ASP A 85 2.74 13.56 3.57
C ASP A 85 3.57 13.36 4.83
N LEU A 86 2.89 13.47 5.96
CA LEU A 86 3.44 13.30 7.31
C LEU A 86 3.04 11.97 7.95
N SER A 87 2.55 10.98 7.18
CA SER A 87 2.16 9.68 7.71
C SER A 87 3.34 8.88 8.28
N LEU A 88 4.58 9.21 7.86
CA LEU A 88 5.85 8.58 8.25
C LEU A 88 5.96 7.09 7.92
N VAL A 89 5.02 6.54 7.16
CA VAL A 89 5.04 5.16 6.69
C VAL A 89 5.40 5.10 5.21
N GLY A 90 5.90 3.96 4.76
CA GLY A 90 6.10 3.73 3.32
C GLY A 90 4.77 3.72 2.57
N GLU A 91 4.84 3.84 1.24
CA GLU A 91 3.64 3.67 0.40
C GLU A 91 2.98 2.32 0.70
N HIS A 92 1.64 2.32 0.72
CA HIS A 92 0.81 1.13 0.93
C HIS A 92 0.95 0.45 2.29
N GLN A 93 1.64 1.06 3.25
CA GLN A 93 1.75 0.56 4.62
C GLN A 93 0.63 1.12 5.51
N SER A 94 0.31 0.37 6.56
CA SER A 94 -0.60 0.84 7.62
C SER A 94 0.00 2.05 8.33
N PRO A 95 -0.74 3.15 8.57
CA PRO A 95 -0.23 4.35 9.22
C PRO A 95 0.06 4.16 10.72
N LYS A 96 -0.17 2.96 11.26
CA LYS A 96 0.12 2.61 12.65
C LYS A 96 1.60 2.26 12.83
N ILE A 97 2.34 3.13 13.51
CA ILE A 97 3.78 2.98 13.78
C ILE A 97 4.00 2.61 15.25
N TYR A 98 4.91 1.67 15.52
CA TYR A 98 5.37 1.35 16.87
C TYR A 98 6.92 1.31 16.93
N PRO A 99 7.56 2.01 17.89
CA PRO A 99 6.96 2.93 18.87
C PRO A 99 6.33 4.17 18.19
N GLU A 100 5.53 4.93 18.93
CA GLU A 100 4.92 6.16 18.42
C GLU A 100 5.99 7.14 17.89
N PRO A 101 5.74 7.79 16.74
CA PRO A 101 6.72 8.68 16.12
C PRO A 101 6.88 9.98 16.94
N SER A 102 8.05 10.61 16.82
CA SER A 102 8.39 11.82 17.61
C SER A 102 7.84 13.13 17.05
N ILE A 103 7.09 13.08 15.94
CA ILE A 103 6.60 14.26 15.22
C ILE A 103 5.55 15.03 16.02
N SER A 104 5.73 16.34 16.16
CA SER A 104 4.92 17.18 17.05
C SER A 104 4.15 18.25 16.30
N CYS A 105 2.86 18.41 16.63
CA CYS A 105 2.03 19.52 16.14
C CYS A 105 2.71 20.88 16.35
N ASN A 106 3.36 21.09 17.50
CA ASN A 106 3.93 22.38 17.89
C ASN A 106 5.03 22.86 16.93
N HIS A 107 5.78 21.94 16.31
CA HIS A 107 6.80 22.31 15.32
C HIS A 107 6.21 22.43 13.92
N VAL A 108 5.29 21.54 13.55
CA VAL A 108 4.81 21.43 12.16
C VAL A 108 3.69 22.42 11.84
N LEU A 109 2.74 22.62 12.75
CA LEU A 109 1.56 23.47 12.48
C LEU A 109 1.93 24.91 12.14
N PRO A 110 2.89 25.58 12.80
CA PRO A 110 3.30 26.93 12.39
C PRO A 110 3.78 27.00 10.94
N ILE A 111 4.50 25.97 10.46
CA ILE A 111 4.99 25.90 9.09
C ILE A 111 3.81 25.73 8.12
N LEU A 112 2.91 24.78 8.40
CA LEU A 112 1.73 24.56 7.58
C LEU A 112 0.81 25.78 7.55
N ASP A 113 0.64 26.46 8.68
CA ASP A 113 -0.14 27.72 8.78
C ASP A 113 0.40 28.79 7.84
N THR A 114 1.72 28.92 7.74
CA THR A 114 2.33 29.92 6.85
C THR A 114 2.10 29.61 5.38
N ILE A 115 2.09 28.33 5.01
CA ILE A 115 1.79 27.87 3.65
C ILE A 115 0.33 28.19 3.31
N ILE A 116 -0.62 27.84 4.17
CA ILE A 116 -2.05 28.03 3.89
C ILE A 116 -2.51 29.49 4.03
N ALA A 117 -1.80 30.30 4.82
CA ALA A 117 -2.03 31.74 4.95
C ALA A 117 -1.54 32.52 3.73
N THR A 118 -0.66 31.93 2.92
CA THR A 118 -0.12 32.59 1.72
C THR A 118 -1.14 32.51 0.57
N GLU A 119 -1.56 33.67 0.06
CA GLU A 119 -2.50 33.74 -1.05
C GLU A 119 -1.94 33.03 -2.29
N GLY A 120 -2.75 32.19 -2.92
CA GLY A 120 -2.36 31.45 -4.12
C GLY A 120 -1.42 30.27 -3.86
N CYS A 121 -1.26 29.79 -2.62
CA CYS A 121 -0.49 28.59 -2.34
C CYS A 121 -1.00 27.38 -3.15
N ALA A 122 -0.10 26.52 -3.60
CA ALA A 122 -0.41 25.37 -4.44
C ALA A 122 -0.87 24.12 -3.67
N LEU A 123 -0.92 24.17 -2.33
CA LEU A 123 -1.15 23.00 -1.47
C LEU A 123 -2.53 22.38 -1.75
N ARG A 124 -2.56 21.09 -2.10
CA ARG A 124 -3.77 20.33 -2.43
C ARG A 124 -3.99 19.13 -1.54
N HIS A 125 -2.94 18.58 -0.95
CA HIS A 125 -3.06 17.35 -0.16
C HIS A 125 -2.20 17.43 1.10
N LEU A 126 -2.82 17.17 2.24
CA LEU A 126 -2.16 16.95 3.52
C LEU A 126 -2.51 15.57 4.04
N GLN A 127 -1.49 14.79 4.37
CA GLN A 127 -1.65 13.56 5.15
C GLN A 127 -1.03 13.78 6.53
N PHE A 128 -1.80 13.49 7.58
CA PHE A 128 -1.33 13.63 8.97
C PHE A 128 -0.83 12.33 9.57
N PRO A 129 0.06 12.39 10.57
CA PRO A 129 0.42 11.24 11.39
C PRO A 129 -0.81 10.71 12.12
N LEU A 130 -0.99 9.38 12.17
CA LEU A 130 -2.13 8.76 12.86
C LEU A 130 -2.23 9.17 14.33
N VAL A 131 -1.09 9.38 15.01
CA VAL A 131 -1.04 9.79 16.42
C VAL A 131 -1.72 11.14 16.68
N TRP A 132 -1.76 12.06 15.70
CA TRP A 132 -2.47 13.34 15.85
C TRP A 132 -4.00 13.19 15.75
N LEU A 133 -4.48 12.07 15.22
CA LEU A 133 -5.90 11.81 15.00
C LEU A 133 -6.56 11.07 16.18
N GLN A 134 -5.77 10.51 17.10
CA GLN A 134 -6.24 9.61 18.17
C GLN A 134 -6.90 10.33 19.36
N GLU A 135 -6.56 11.60 19.60
CA GLU A 135 -7.13 12.41 20.67
C GLU A 135 -7.80 13.69 20.13
N PRO A 136 -8.93 13.57 19.41
CA PRO A 136 -9.62 14.73 18.90
C PRO A 136 -10.06 15.67 20.02
N SER A 137 -9.73 16.96 19.88
CA SER A 137 -10.16 17.99 20.82
C SER A 137 -10.43 19.28 20.07
N THR A 138 -11.60 19.88 20.28
CA THR A 138 -11.97 21.17 19.67
C THR A 138 -11.06 22.31 20.11
N ASP A 139 -10.42 22.18 21.28
CA ASP A 139 -9.57 23.21 21.86
C ASP A 139 -8.10 23.06 21.42
N SER A 140 -7.75 21.98 20.72
CA SER A 140 -6.38 21.73 20.28
C SER A 140 -5.97 22.68 19.15
N GLU A 141 -4.68 23.03 19.10
CA GLU A 141 -4.11 23.79 17.97
C GLU A 141 -4.28 23.06 16.64
N PHE A 142 -4.24 21.71 16.68
CA PHE A 142 -4.50 20.86 15.51
C PHE A 142 -5.91 21.05 14.96
N HIS A 143 -6.95 21.01 15.81
CA HIS A 143 -8.31 21.27 15.36
C HIS A 143 -8.49 22.65 14.75
N GLN A 144 -7.88 23.67 15.37
CA GLN A 144 -7.92 25.04 14.83
C GLN A 144 -7.21 25.12 13.47
N PHE A 145 -6.12 24.38 13.28
CA PHE A 145 -5.47 24.26 11.98
C PHE A 145 -6.40 23.64 10.93
N LEU A 146 -7.10 22.53 11.25
CA LEU A 146 -8.04 21.90 10.32
C LEU A 146 -9.14 22.87 9.86
N GLN A 147 -9.65 23.69 10.77
CA GLN A 147 -10.61 24.76 10.43
C GLN A 147 -10.01 25.80 9.48
N ARG A 148 -8.77 26.24 9.71
CA ARG A 148 -8.07 27.19 8.82
C ARG A 148 -7.80 26.57 7.43
N TYR A 149 -7.46 25.29 7.38
CA TYR A 149 -7.28 24.55 6.12
C TYR A 149 -8.58 24.48 5.31
N ASN A 150 -9.70 24.15 5.96
CA ASN A 150 -11.03 24.18 5.31
C ASN A 150 -11.39 25.60 4.81
N GLN A 151 -11.08 26.64 5.59
CA GLN A 151 -11.31 28.03 5.18
C GLN A 151 -10.46 28.42 3.97
N MET A 152 -9.19 28.00 3.91
CA MET A 152 -8.32 28.22 2.75
C MET A 152 -8.96 27.64 1.48
N TRP A 153 -9.51 26.42 1.54
CA TRP A 153 -10.21 25.84 0.41
C TRP A 153 -11.48 26.60 0.02
N ALA A 154 -12.30 27.01 1.00
CA ALA A 154 -13.49 27.83 0.73
C ALA A 154 -13.14 29.13 -0.01
N ASN A 155 -11.98 29.73 0.31
CA ASN A 155 -11.49 30.95 -0.35
C ASN A 155 -11.03 30.74 -1.80
N ARG A 156 -10.69 29.50 -2.20
CA ARG A 156 -10.31 29.18 -3.59
C ARG A 156 -11.51 29.12 -4.54
N GLY A 157 -12.72 29.21 -4.01
CA GLY A 157 -13.96 29.09 -4.77
C GLY A 157 -14.39 27.63 -4.98
N THR A 158 -15.44 27.44 -5.78
CA THR A 158 -16.00 26.11 -6.02
C THR A 158 -15.07 25.27 -6.89
N ILE A 159 -14.57 24.18 -6.34
CA ILE A 159 -13.86 23.15 -7.09
C ILE A 159 -14.87 22.10 -7.50
N SER A 160 -14.81 21.64 -8.75
CA SER A 160 -15.74 20.62 -9.25
C SER A 160 -15.08 19.26 -9.31
N CYS A 161 -15.87 18.22 -9.07
CA CYS A 161 -15.51 16.85 -9.39
C CYS A 161 -15.20 16.73 -10.89
N LEU A 162 -14.06 16.13 -11.22
CA LEU A 162 -13.59 16.03 -12.60
C LEU A 162 -14.51 15.20 -13.51
N GLU A 163 -15.24 14.24 -12.95
CA GLU A 163 -16.08 13.31 -13.72
C GLU A 163 -17.52 13.82 -13.92
N CYS A 164 -18.14 14.37 -12.87
CA CYS A 164 -19.56 14.76 -12.90
C CYS A 164 -19.80 16.27 -12.80
N ASN A 165 -18.74 17.08 -12.69
CA ASN A 165 -18.77 18.54 -12.53
C ASN A 165 -19.54 19.08 -11.32
N LYS A 166 -20.02 18.23 -10.40
CA LYS A 166 -20.62 18.66 -9.12
C LYS A 166 -19.59 19.43 -8.28
N GLY A 167 -20.00 20.53 -7.66
CA GLY A 167 -19.13 21.30 -6.75
C GLY A 167 -18.79 20.52 -5.48
N LEU A 168 -17.52 20.47 -5.13
CA LEU A 168 -16.92 19.74 -4.02
C LEU A 168 -16.60 20.68 -2.83
N PRO A 169 -16.56 20.13 -1.60
CA PRO A 169 -16.85 18.73 -1.24
C PRO A 169 -18.35 18.41 -1.39
N VAL A 170 -18.67 17.21 -1.88
CA VAL A 170 -20.04 16.71 -2.03
C VAL A 170 -20.27 15.68 -0.93
N GLY A 171 -21.05 16.04 0.09
CA GLY A 171 -21.39 15.13 1.18
C GLY A 171 -22.82 15.30 1.67
N SER A 172 -23.44 14.21 2.11
CA SER A 172 -24.58 14.27 3.03
C SER A 172 -24.03 14.29 4.46
N GLY A 173 -24.33 15.32 5.25
CA GLY A 173 -23.92 15.40 6.66
C GLY A 173 -22.54 16.05 6.88
N SER A 174 -21.71 15.43 7.72
CA SER A 174 -20.38 15.93 8.16
C SER A 174 -19.33 15.99 7.04
N ARG A 175 -19.60 15.42 5.86
CA ARG A 175 -18.69 15.42 4.69
C ARG A 175 -18.78 16.67 3.81
N ASN A 176 -19.20 17.80 4.36
CA ASN A 176 -19.23 19.10 3.66
C ASN A 176 -17.90 19.87 3.80
N GLU A 177 -16.85 19.22 4.31
CA GLU A 177 -15.54 19.79 4.57
C GLU A 177 -14.48 19.08 3.71
N TRP A 178 -13.39 19.77 3.41
CA TRP A 178 -12.26 19.17 2.68
C TRP A 178 -11.44 18.25 3.58
N ILE A 179 -11.39 18.57 4.87
CA ILE A 179 -10.81 17.74 5.91
C ILE A 179 -11.78 17.63 7.08
N GLY A 180 -11.97 16.41 7.61
CA GLY A 180 -12.95 16.16 8.66
C GLY A 180 -12.60 16.88 9.96
N THR A 181 -13.53 17.65 10.52
CA THR A 181 -13.35 18.31 11.83
C THR A 181 -14.20 17.72 12.95
N ASP A 182 -15.06 16.74 12.67
CA ASP A 182 -15.90 16.10 13.68
C ASP A 182 -15.05 15.27 14.66
N THR A 183 -14.93 15.76 15.89
CA THR A 183 -14.13 15.12 16.95
C THR A 183 -14.71 13.80 17.44
N HIS A 184 -15.93 13.43 17.04
CA HIS A 184 -16.57 12.16 17.40
C HIS A 184 -16.55 11.14 16.26
N GLY A 185 -16.13 11.55 15.06
CA GLY A 185 -16.12 10.72 13.87
C GLY A 185 -14.78 10.00 13.68
N PRO A 186 -14.77 8.80 13.08
CA PRO A 186 -13.54 8.13 12.67
C PRO A 186 -12.76 8.91 11.60
N GLU A 187 -13.38 9.92 10.99
CA GLU A 187 -12.79 10.68 9.90
C GLU A 187 -12.16 12.02 10.33
N TYR A 188 -11.98 12.23 11.64
CA TYR A 188 -11.29 13.40 12.17
C TYR A 188 -9.87 13.53 11.56
N GLY A 189 -9.58 14.68 10.95
CA GLY A 189 -8.32 14.98 10.28
C GLY A 189 -8.07 14.24 8.96
N GLN A 190 -9.04 13.48 8.45
CA GLN A 190 -8.92 12.83 7.13
C GLN A 190 -9.33 13.79 6.01
N GLN A 191 -8.46 13.92 5.00
CA GLN A 191 -8.77 14.72 3.82
C GLN A 191 -9.63 13.91 2.84
N TYR A 192 -10.59 14.58 2.21
CA TYR A 192 -11.52 13.95 1.28
C TYR A 192 -11.39 14.50 -0.15
N SER A 193 -11.99 13.77 -1.08
CA SER A 193 -12.30 14.24 -2.45
C SER A 193 -11.06 14.68 -3.25
N THR A 194 -9.86 14.29 -2.83
CA THR A 194 -8.60 14.57 -3.53
C THR A 194 -7.81 13.28 -3.63
N CYS A 195 -7.55 12.82 -4.86
CA CYS A 195 -6.79 11.59 -5.05
C CYS A 195 -5.33 11.80 -4.63
N TYR A 196 -4.82 10.92 -3.77
CA TYR A 196 -3.45 10.91 -3.28
C TYR A 196 -2.40 10.86 -4.39
N GLY A 197 -2.64 10.07 -5.45
CA GLY A 197 -1.67 9.91 -6.55
C GLY A 197 -1.59 11.12 -7.50
N CYS A 198 -2.74 11.63 -7.96
CA CYS A 198 -2.80 12.64 -9.02
C CYS A 198 -3.26 14.04 -8.59
N PHE A 199 -3.70 14.21 -7.34
CA PHE A 199 -4.23 15.46 -6.76
C PHE A 199 -5.41 16.06 -7.50
N LYS A 200 -6.08 15.27 -8.34
CA LYS A 200 -7.35 15.65 -8.96
C LYS A 200 -8.48 15.40 -7.97
N HIS A 201 -9.57 16.15 -8.15
CA HIS A 201 -10.69 16.14 -7.22
C HIS A 201 -11.85 15.34 -7.78
N TYR A 202 -12.39 14.43 -6.97
CA TYR A 202 -13.48 13.53 -7.36
C TYR A 202 -14.52 13.44 -6.26
N CYS A 203 -15.75 13.16 -6.66
CA CYS A 203 -16.83 12.78 -5.75
C CYS A 203 -16.73 11.28 -5.41
N TYR A 204 -17.17 10.87 -4.21
CA TYR A 204 -17.22 9.45 -3.84
C TYR A 204 -18.19 8.63 -4.70
N ASP A 205 -19.27 9.23 -5.23
CA ASP A 205 -20.17 8.54 -6.18
C ASP A 205 -19.52 8.27 -7.56
N CYS A 206 -18.34 8.83 -7.82
CA CYS A 206 -17.75 8.88 -9.15
C CYS A 206 -16.67 7.81 -9.34
N LYS A 207 -15.48 8.07 -8.78
CA LYS A 207 -14.25 7.26 -8.94
C LYS A 207 -13.30 7.54 -7.78
N MET A 208 -13.79 7.63 -6.55
CA MET A 208 -12.92 7.82 -5.39
C MET A 208 -13.15 6.69 -4.40
N ASN A 209 -12.07 6.01 -4.06
CA ASN A 209 -12.09 4.90 -3.14
C ASN A 209 -11.06 5.13 -2.04
N ILE A 210 -11.40 4.71 -0.82
CA ILE A 210 -10.52 4.78 0.34
C ILE A 210 -9.90 3.41 0.53
N CYS A 211 -8.56 3.35 0.65
CA CYS A 211 -7.92 2.11 1.05
C CYS A 211 -7.96 1.94 2.56
N SER A 212 -8.54 0.83 3.03
CA SER A 212 -8.61 0.54 4.47
C SER A 212 -7.25 0.22 5.13
N THR A 213 -6.23 -0.16 4.34
CA THR A 213 -4.86 -0.39 4.86
C THR A 213 -4.11 0.92 5.04
N CYS A 214 -3.84 1.64 3.94
CA CYS A 214 -3.00 2.84 3.99
C CYS A 214 -3.79 4.13 4.30
N GLN A 215 -5.13 4.04 4.37
CA GLN A 215 -6.05 5.15 4.70
C GLN A 215 -5.91 6.35 3.77
N MET A 216 -5.64 6.10 2.49
CA MET A 216 -5.51 7.12 1.44
C MET A 216 -6.66 7.02 0.44
N ASP A 217 -7.09 8.18 -0.06
CA ASP A 217 -8.06 8.31 -1.15
C ASP A 217 -7.37 8.15 -2.51
N TYR A 218 -7.87 7.26 -3.36
CA TYR A 218 -7.39 7.11 -4.73
C TYR A 218 -8.53 7.15 -5.74
N CYS A 219 -8.22 7.65 -6.94
CA CYS A 219 -9.05 7.42 -8.10
C CYS A 219 -8.66 6.14 -8.82
N ASP A 220 -9.62 5.57 -9.57
CA ASP A 220 -9.46 4.32 -10.32
C ASP A 220 -8.32 4.36 -11.35
N ASP A 221 -7.98 5.57 -11.83
CA ASP A 221 -6.87 5.78 -12.76
C ASP A 221 -5.49 5.70 -12.07
N CYS A 222 -5.43 6.00 -10.76
CA CYS A 222 -4.18 5.98 -9.99
C CYS A 222 -3.91 4.63 -9.34
N THR A 223 -4.94 3.98 -8.79
CA THR A 223 -4.83 2.61 -8.31
C THR A 223 -6.13 1.88 -8.52
N LYS A 224 -6.02 0.58 -8.80
CA LYS A 224 -7.16 -0.32 -8.69
C LYS A 224 -7.37 -0.66 -7.23
N MET A 225 -8.64 -0.81 -6.88
CA MET A 225 -9.08 -1.30 -5.60
C MET A 225 -9.65 -2.69 -5.78
N SER A 226 -9.42 -3.55 -4.80
CA SER A 226 -10.12 -4.82 -4.68
C SER A 226 -10.72 -4.90 -3.28
N ASP A 227 -11.72 -5.76 -3.10
CA ASP A 227 -12.30 -6.00 -1.78
C ASP A 227 -11.67 -7.24 -1.15
N CYS A 228 -11.39 -7.17 0.15
CA CYS A 228 -10.86 -8.31 0.89
C CYS A 228 -11.96 -9.35 1.04
N GLN A 229 -11.70 -10.59 0.62
CA GLN A 229 -12.67 -11.69 0.71
C GLN A 229 -13.11 -11.99 2.15
N VAL A 230 -12.31 -11.61 3.14
CA VAL A 230 -12.56 -11.95 4.56
C VAL A 230 -13.35 -10.86 5.27
N CYS A 231 -12.92 -9.58 5.19
CA CYS A 231 -13.58 -8.48 5.89
C CYS A 231 -14.51 -7.64 5.01
N GLY A 232 -14.44 -7.77 3.68
CA GLY A 232 -15.19 -6.96 2.72
C GLY A 232 -14.68 -5.52 2.59
N ASP A 233 -13.62 -5.14 3.31
CA ASP A 233 -13.00 -3.82 3.18
C ASP A 233 -12.31 -3.67 1.83
N SER A 234 -12.28 -2.44 1.31
CA SER A 234 -11.62 -2.14 0.04
C SER A 234 -10.16 -1.75 0.25
N HIS A 235 -9.26 -2.31 -0.54
CA HIS A 235 -7.83 -2.08 -0.46
C HIS A 235 -7.22 -1.78 -1.81
N CYS A 236 -6.18 -0.95 -1.80
CA CYS A 236 -5.37 -0.71 -2.98
C CYS A 236 -4.66 -2.00 -3.39
N ASN A 237 -4.45 -2.23 -4.68
CA ASN A 237 -3.79 -3.45 -5.15
C ASN A 237 -2.39 -3.66 -4.55
N ASP A 238 -1.67 -2.56 -4.30
CA ASP A 238 -0.34 -2.59 -3.70
C ASP A 238 -0.37 -2.80 -2.17
N CYS A 239 -1.55 -2.75 -1.57
CA CYS A 239 -1.79 -2.97 -0.14
C CYS A 239 -2.15 -4.44 0.16
N TYR A 240 -2.27 -5.29 -0.86
CA TYR A 240 -2.46 -6.73 -0.71
C TYR A 240 -1.11 -7.44 -0.69
N GLU A 241 -0.84 -8.16 0.39
CA GLU A 241 0.33 -9.03 0.48
C GLU A 241 -0.02 -10.51 0.28
N HIS A 242 -1.32 -10.84 0.28
CA HIS A 242 -1.78 -12.22 0.32
C HIS A 242 -2.93 -12.52 -0.64
N GLU A 243 -2.90 -13.74 -1.18
CA GLU A 243 -3.94 -14.35 -1.99
C GLU A 243 -4.33 -15.67 -1.32
N CYS A 244 -5.62 -16.00 -1.36
CA CYS A 244 -6.09 -17.31 -0.94
C CYS A 244 -5.49 -18.37 -1.86
N HIS A 245 -4.82 -19.37 -1.29
CA HIS A 245 -4.15 -20.41 -2.09
C HIS A 245 -5.10 -21.24 -2.96
N GLU A 246 -6.37 -21.37 -2.57
CA GLU A 246 -7.33 -22.25 -3.24
C GLU A 246 -8.23 -21.52 -4.24
N CYS A 247 -8.65 -20.29 -3.94
CA CYS A 247 -9.57 -19.54 -4.80
C CYS A 247 -8.95 -18.30 -5.47
N ASP A 248 -7.66 -18.03 -5.22
CA ASP A 248 -6.92 -16.85 -5.70
C ASP A 248 -7.53 -15.49 -5.29
N GLU A 249 -8.53 -15.49 -4.41
CA GLU A 249 -9.17 -14.26 -3.92
C GLU A 249 -8.23 -13.47 -3.00
N LYS A 250 -8.37 -12.14 -3.03
CA LYS A 250 -7.47 -11.22 -2.32
C LYS A 250 -7.76 -11.18 -0.81
N ILE A 251 -6.71 -11.27 0.01
CA ILE A 251 -6.79 -11.21 1.47
C ILE A 251 -5.89 -10.10 1.99
N CYS A 252 -6.43 -9.16 2.75
CA CYS A 252 -5.65 -8.04 3.28
C CYS A 252 -4.76 -8.47 4.46
N SER A 253 -3.60 -7.83 4.63
CA SER A 253 -2.63 -8.14 5.70
C SER A 253 -3.24 -8.05 7.09
N LYS A 254 -4.15 -7.10 7.33
CA LYS A 254 -4.87 -6.98 8.60
C LYS A 254 -5.64 -8.26 8.96
N CYS A 255 -6.35 -8.87 8.00
CA CYS A 255 -7.07 -10.13 8.25
C CYS A 255 -6.11 -11.27 8.57
N VAL A 256 -4.89 -11.25 8.03
CA VAL A 256 -3.85 -12.23 8.35
C VAL A 256 -3.29 -12.02 9.75
N GLU A 257 -2.96 -10.77 10.11
CA GLU A 257 -2.42 -10.40 11.42
C GLU A 257 -3.43 -10.65 12.56
N GLU A 258 -4.71 -10.34 12.33
CA GLU A 258 -5.80 -10.55 13.28
C GLU A 258 -6.32 -12.00 13.30
N GLN A 259 -5.68 -12.91 12.54
CA GLN A 259 -6.03 -14.34 12.46
C GLN A 259 -7.50 -14.57 12.03
N LEU A 260 -8.04 -13.67 11.22
CA LEU A 260 -9.37 -13.83 10.59
C LEU A 260 -9.33 -14.77 9.38
N CYS A 261 -8.13 -15.03 8.86
CA CYS A 261 -7.85 -16.06 7.86
C CYS A 261 -6.79 -17.03 8.39
N HIS A 262 -6.57 -18.12 7.67
CA HIS A 262 -5.67 -19.17 8.13
C HIS A 262 -4.36 -19.17 7.34
N LYS A 263 -3.30 -18.72 7.99
CA LYS A 263 -1.93 -18.82 7.46
C LYS A 263 -1.30 -20.14 7.90
N CYS A 264 -0.65 -20.84 6.98
CA CYS A 264 0.16 -21.99 7.33
C CYS A 264 1.39 -21.55 8.14
N GLY A 265 1.68 -22.24 9.25
CA GLY A 265 2.85 -21.99 10.09
C GLY A 265 4.16 -22.47 9.47
N ASP A 266 4.11 -23.31 8.44
CA ASP A 266 5.27 -23.94 7.80
C ASP A 266 5.55 -23.42 6.38
N CYS A 267 4.66 -22.61 5.81
CA CYS A 267 4.86 -21.96 4.49
C CYS A 267 4.07 -20.65 4.38
N ASP A 268 4.25 -19.90 3.30
CA ASP A 268 3.59 -18.60 3.11
C ASP A 268 2.15 -18.68 2.56
N ARG A 269 1.57 -19.89 2.47
CA ARG A 269 0.18 -20.05 1.99
C ARG A 269 -0.81 -19.51 3.01
N VAL A 270 -1.80 -18.77 2.51
CA VAL A 270 -2.91 -18.20 3.27
C VAL A 270 -4.22 -18.74 2.68
N PHE A 271 -5.19 -19.04 3.53
CA PHE A 271 -6.51 -19.54 3.13
C PHE A 271 -7.58 -18.63 3.75
N CYS A 272 -8.57 -18.22 2.95
CA CYS A 272 -9.73 -17.51 3.48
C CYS A 272 -10.56 -18.46 4.40
N SER A 273 -11.45 -17.88 5.20
CA SER A 273 -12.28 -18.64 6.15
C SER A 273 -13.22 -19.64 5.45
N GLU A 274 -13.61 -19.39 4.21
CA GLU A 274 -14.39 -20.35 3.43
C GLU A 274 -13.53 -21.53 3.00
N CYS A 275 -12.39 -21.27 2.36
CA CYS A 275 -11.47 -22.32 1.87
C CYS A 275 -10.79 -23.11 2.99
N SER A 276 -10.60 -22.53 4.18
CA SER A 276 -9.98 -23.25 5.30
C SER A 276 -10.86 -24.37 5.86
N ASN A 277 -12.18 -24.24 5.74
CA ASN A 277 -13.15 -25.24 6.21
C ASN A 277 -13.37 -26.39 5.21
N PHE A 278 -12.90 -26.23 3.99
CA PHE A 278 -12.93 -27.28 2.97
C PHE A 278 -11.55 -27.89 2.80
N GLU A 279 -11.52 -29.14 2.35
CA GLU A 279 -10.26 -29.75 1.94
C GLU A 279 -10.00 -29.41 0.46
N PRO A 280 -8.83 -28.85 0.09
CA PRO A 280 -7.65 -28.62 0.93
C PRO A 280 -7.68 -27.28 1.70
N GLY A 281 -7.40 -27.32 3.00
CA GLY A 281 -7.43 -26.16 3.90
C GLY A 281 -6.24 -26.11 4.85
N THR A 282 -6.34 -25.30 5.90
CA THR A 282 -5.40 -25.36 7.03
C THR A 282 -5.97 -26.24 8.13
N ILE A 283 -5.12 -27.11 8.66
CA ILE A 283 -5.45 -27.95 9.79
C ILE A 283 -4.80 -27.35 11.04
N SER A 284 -5.61 -27.10 12.06
CA SER A 284 -5.13 -26.80 13.41
C SER A 284 -5.03 -28.09 14.21
N CYS A 285 -3.91 -28.29 14.90
CA CYS A 285 -3.76 -29.36 15.89
C CYS A 285 -3.73 -28.76 17.29
N GLU A 286 -4.70 -29.11 18.13
CA GLU A 286 -4.80 -28.66 19.53
C GLU A 286 -3.60 -29.12 20.39
N GLU A 287 -3.08 -30.33 20.16
CA GLU A 287 -1.95 -30.90 20.92
C GLU A 287 -0.63 -30.14 20.71
N CYS A 288 -0.36 -29.66 19.49
CA CYS A 288 0.89 -28.94 19.18
C CYS A 288 0.70 -27.46 18.86
N SER A 289 -0.54 -26.97 18.85
CA SER A 289 -0.93 -25.59 18.54
C SER A 289 -0.37 -25.07 17.20
N ASN A 290 -0.10 -25.98 16.26
CA ASN A 290 0.36 -25.62 14.92
C ASN A 290 -0.80 -25.62 13.93
N ASN A 291 -0.80 -24.64 13.03
CA ASN A 291 -1.65 -24.59 11.86
C ASN A 291 -0.81 -24.94 10.63
N SER A 292 -1.13 -26.03 9.94
CA SER A 292 -0.37 -26.47 8.76
C SER A 292 -1.33 -26.72 7.60
N CYS A 293 -0.95 -26.37 6.38
CA CYS A 293 -1.68 -26.86 5.21
C CYS A 293 -1.40 -28.36 5.02
N ASP A 294 -2.27 -29.04 4.28
CA ASP A 294 -2.16 -30.49 4.00
C ASP A 294 -0.75 -30.89 3.53
N ASP A 295 -0.17 -30.14 2.59
CA ASP A 295 1.17 -30.40 2.04
C ASP A 295 2.28 -30.32 3.09
N CYS A 296 2.24 -29.29 3.95
CA CYS A 296 3.26 -29.10 4.98
C CYS A 296 3.11 -30.11 6.11
N LEU A 297 1.87 -30.40 6.50
CA LEU A 297 1.56 -31.42 7.51
C LEU A 297 2.06 -32.80 7.05
N LEU A 298 1.78 -33.18 5.79
CA LEU A 298 2.25 -34.44 5.21
C LEU A 298 3.79 -34.48 5.12
N ARG A 299 4.42 -33.38 4.72
CA ARG A 299 5.89 -33.27 4.66
C ARG A 299 6.53 -33.50 6.04
N ARG A 300 6.03 -32.82 7.08
CA ARG A 300 6.54 -32.95 8.45
C ARG A 300 6.37 -34.36 9.00
N PHE A 301 5.24 -35.00 8.71
CA PHE A 301 5.01 -36.39 9.06
C PHE A 301 6.04 -37.33 8.42
N LEU A 302 6.29 -37.17 7.11
CA LEU A 302 7.29 -37.97 6.39
C LEU A 302 8.72 -37.75 6.90
N GLN A 303 9.00 -36.58 7.48
CA GLN A 303 10.27 -36.26 8.13
C GLN A 303 10.36 -36.75 9.59
N GLY A 304 9.26 -37.24 10.16
CA GLY A 304 9.20 -37.63 11.57
C GLY A 304 9.18 -36.45 12.56
N GLU A 305 8.81 -35.26 12.10
CA GLU A 305 8.83 -34.01 12.89
C GLU A 305 7.50 -33.71 13.61
N GLN A 306 6.45 -34.50 13.35
CA GLN A 306 5.16 -34.42 14.02
C GLN A 306 4.60 -35.83 14.26
N ASP A 307 4.54 -36.23 15.53
CA ASP A 307 4.07 -37.55 15.97
C ASP A 307 2.96 -37.48 17.03
N CYS A 308 2.41 -36.29 17.28
CA CYS A 308 1.32 -36.15 18.24
C CYS A 308 0.07 -36.93 17.78
N ALA A 309 -0.74 -37.39 18.73
CA ALA A 309 -1.84 -38.31 18.45
C ALA A 309 -2.92 -37.66 17.59
N GLU A 310 -3.09 -36.35 17.72
CA GLU A 310 -4.04 -35.58 16.93
C GLU A 310 -3.58 -35.36 15.49
N CYS A 311 -2.33 -34.91 15.24
CA CYS A 311 -1.79 -34.83 13.87
C CYS A 311 -1.93 -36.17 13.14
N ASN A 312 -1.62 -37.28 13.82
CA ASN A 312 -1.77 -38.62 13.25
C ASN A 312 -3.20 -38.91 12.79
N LYS A 313 -4.22 -38.56 13.58
CA LYS A 313 -5.64 -38.76 13.20
C LYS A 313 -5.99 -38.00 11.93
N ILE A 314 -5.39 -36.83 11.71
CA ILE A 314 -5.69 -35.96 10.58
C ILE A 314 -4.89 -36.38 9.34
N ILE A 315 -3.64 -36.81 9.52
CA ILE A 315 -2.74 -37.24 8.44
C ILE A 315 -3.21 -38.55 7.78
N PHE A 316 -3.80 -39.49 8.53
CA PHE A 316 -4.21 -40.78 7.96
C PHE A 316 -5.16 -40.65 6.75
N PRO A 317 -6.27 -39.88 6.84
CA PRO A 317 -7.11 -39.58 5.69
C PRO A 317 -6.35 -38.99 4.50
N LEU A 318 -5.43 -38.05 4.74
CA LEU A 318 -4.62 -37.41 3.69
C LEU A 318 -3.72 -38.43 2.98
N ILE A 319 -3.04 -39.30 3.73
CA ILE A 319 -2.20 -40.38 3.15
C ILE A 319 -3.04 -41.33 2.29
N VAL A 320 -4.24 -41.69 2.76
CA VAL A 320 -5.14 -42.58 1.99
C VAL A 320 -5.56 -41.91 0.69
N ARG A 321 -5.90 -40.61 0.72
CA ARG A 321 -6.26 -39.83 -0.47
C ARG A 321 -5.10 -39.75 -1.46
N GLU A 322 -3.91 -39.37 -1.00
CA GLU A 322 -2.69 -39.31 -1.82
C GLU A 322 -2.37 -40.67 -2.46
N SER A 323 -2.54 -41.75 -1.70
CA SER A 323 -2.36 -43.12 -2.21
C SER A 323 -3.38 -43.47 -3.31
N MET A 324 -4.65 -43.05 -3.15
CA MET A 324 -5.69 -43.26 -4.17
C MET A 324 -5.42 -42.44 -5.44
N VAL A 325 -5.05 -41.17 -5.31
CA VAL A 325 -4.70 -40.29 -6.44
C VAL A 325 -3.47 -40.82 -7.17
N SER A 326 -2.41 -41.17 -6.42
CA SER A 326 -1.18 -41.74 -6.98
C SER A 326 -1.44 -43.05 -7.74
N LYS A 327 -2.35 -43.90 -7.24
CA LYS A 327 -2.77 -45.12 -7.94
C LYS A 327 -3.50 -44.81 -9.24
N GLY A 328 -4.45 -43.88 -9.22
CA GLY A 328 -5.20 -43.46 -10.41
C GLY A 328 -4.27 -42.88 -11.50
N LEU A 329 -3.38 -41.97 -11.12
CA LEU A 329 -2.37 -41.40 -12.03
C LEU A 329 -1.45 -42.47 -12.61
N LYS A 330 -1.05 -43.47 -11.82
CA LYS A 330 -0.23 -44.58 -12.30
C LYS A 330 -0.97 -45.41 -13.37
N GLU A 331 -2.25 -45.68 -13.18
CA GLU A 331 -3.07 -46.40 -14.16
C GLU A 331 -3.23 -45.59 -15.46
N GLU A 332 -3.45 -44.28 -15.36
CA GLU A 332 -3.53 -43.37 -16.51
C GLU A 332 -2.21 -43.31 -17.29
N VAL A 333 -1.07 -43.20 -16.60
CA VAL A 333 0.26 -43.20 -17.22
C VAL A 333 0.52 -44.51 -17.98
N GLU A 334 0.14 -45.66 -17.44
CA GLU A 334 0.30 -46.94 -18.13
C GLU A 334 -0.64 -47.06 -19.35
N SER A 335 -1.85 -46.52 -19.27
CA SER A 335 -2.77 -46.42 -20.42
C SER A 335 -2.18 -45.56 -21.54
N LEU A 336 -1.68 -44.36 -21.21
CA LEU A 336 -1.06 -43.44 -22.19
C LEU A 336 0.21 -44.04 -22.82
N LYS A 337 0.99 -44.81 -22.06
CA LYS A 337 2.13 -45.57 -22.62
C LYS A 337 1.68 -46.60 -23.64
N ALA A 338 0.63 -47.35 -23.36
CA ALA A 338 0.08 -48.36 -24.27
C ALA A 338 -0.42 -47.72 -25.58
N GLU A 339 -1.15 -46.61 -25.48
CA GLU A 339 -1.63 -45.85 -26.64
C GLU A 339 -0.48 -45.29 -27.49
N ASN A 340 0.55 -44.74 -26.86
CA ASN A 340 1.73 -44.22 -27.56
C ASN A 340 2.49 -45.34 -28.31
N GLU A 341 2.59 -46.53 -27.72
CA GLU A 341 3.19 -47.69 -28.41
C GLU A 341 2.34 -48.21 -29.59
N GLU A 342 1.00 -48.06 -29.56
CA GLU A 342 0.14 -48.34 -30.71
C GLU A 342 0.34 -47.29 -31.82
N LEU A 343 0.31 -46.00 -31.48
CA LEU A 343 0.56 -44.91 -32.44
C LEU A 343 1.94 -45.04 -33.11
N LYS A 344 2.97 -45.44 -32.35
CA LYS A 344 4.30 -45.72 -32.92
C LYS A 344 4.27 -46.87 -33.93
N ARG A 345 3.47 -47.91 -33.70
CA ARG A 345 3.26 -49.02 -34.64
C ARG A 345 2.56 -48.54 -35.90
N GLU A 346 1.46 -47.78 -35.78
CA GLU A 346 0.74 -47.22 -36.91
C GLU A 346 1.61 -46.29 -37.77
N ILE A 347 2.39 -45.39 -37.14
CA ILE A 347 3.34 -44.51 -37.86
C ILE A 347 4.36 -45.36 -38.64
N LYS A 348 4.84 -46.46 -38.06
CA LYS A 348 5.78 -47.37 -38.73
C LYS A 348 5.14 -48.06 -39.93
N GLU A 349 3.86 -48.46 -39.84
CA GLU A 349 3.12 -49.05 -40.94
C GLU A 349 2.84 -48.04 -42.06
N LEU A 350 2.38 -46.84 -41.73
CA LEU A 350 2.15 -45.76 -42.70
C LEU A 350 3.44 -45.38 -43.44
N ARG A 351 4.56 -45.29 -42.71
CA ARG A 351 5.89 -45.11 -43.32
C ARG A 351 6.23 -46.27 -44.24
N SER A 352 5.91 -47.51 -43.90
CA SER A 352 6.17 -48.66 -44.79
C SER A 352 5.30 -48.64 -46.05
N ARG A 353 4.06 -48.12 -45.98
CA ARG A 353 3.16 -47.99 -47.14
C ARG A 353 3.56 -46.87 -48.10
N ASN A 354 4.08 -45.74 -47.60
CA ASN A 354 4.47 -44.61 -48.45
C ASN A 354 5.76 -44.83 -49.27
N TRP A 355 6.50 -45.92 -49.01
CA TRP A 355 7.76 -46.23 -49.71
C TRP A 355 7.63 -47.36 -50.75
N ASN A 356 6.45 -47.97 -50.88
CA ASN A 356 6.08 -48.90 -51.95
C ASN A 356 5.11 -48.22 -52.90
#